data_AF-A0A7K8Y5B4-F1
#
_entry.id   AF-A0A7K8Y5B4-F1
#
_cell.length_a   1.000
_cell.length_b   1.000
_cell.length_c   1.000
_cell.angle_alpha   90.00
_cell.angle_beta   90.00
_cell.angle_gamma   90.00
#
_symmetry.space_group_name_H-M   'P 1'
#
loop_
_entity.id
_entity.type
_entity.pdbx_description
1 polymer ?
#
loop_
_entity_poly.entity_id
_entity_poly.type
_entity_poly.pdbx_seq_one_letter_code
_entity_poly.pdbx_strand_id
1 'polypeptide(L)'
;RVTLLELMLSAVSEASPASREEQEVWASHAAFLAGCFRQSCGAVLSLAAAPGAQHEEALVAIRLLDVLCALSSTPGQLEHLQALPGLLGTAIDTLRLTHLAGKEAVNVFSASQAVTGQEEITHPAVGFKSHLIRLVGNLCYRNKANQDKV
;
A
#
# COMPACT_ATOMS: atom_id res chain seq x y z
N ARG A 1 -12.75 8.54 6.14
CA ARG A 1 -11.58 8.57 5.22
C ARG A 1 -11.53 7.33 4.32
N VAL A 2 -11.75 6.13 4.86
CA VAL A 2 -11.77 4.85 4.13
C VAL A 2 -12.69 4.87 2.90
N THR A 3 -13.96 5.28 3.02
CA THR A 3 -14.92 5.31 1.90
C THR A 3 -14.46 6.18 0.73
N LEU A 4 -13.82 7.32 1.01
CA LEU A 4 -13.27 8.18 -0.04
C LEU A 4 -12.15 7.45 -0.80
N LEU A 5 -11.28 6.74 -0.09
CA LEU A 5 -10.21 5.96 -0.71
C LEU A 5 -10.74 4.79 -1.54
N GLU A 6 -11.85 4.18 -1.12
CA GLU A 6 -12.53 3.13 -1.88
C GLU A 6 -13.12 3.69 -3.18
N LEU A 7 -13.77 4.86 -3.13
CA LEU A 7 -14.24 5.55 -4.34
C LEU A 7 -13.09 5.91 -5.28
N MET A 8 -11.97 6.40 -4.75
CA MET A 8 -10.77 6.67 -5.55
C MET A 8 -10.19 5.41 -6.17
N LEU A 9 -10.15 4.30 -5.43
CA LEU A 9 -9.67 3.01 -5.93
C LEU A 9 -10.52 2.51 -7.11
N SER A 10 -11.85 2.60 -6.99
CA SER A 10 -12.77 2.30 -8.09
C SER A 10 -12.52 3.21 -9.29
N ALA A 11 -12.42 4.52 -9.07
CA ALA A 11 -12.17 5.49 -10.14
C ALA A 11 -10.85 5.22 -10.90
N VAL A 12 -9.77 4.89 -10.19
CA VAL A 12 -8.47 4.57 -10.81
C VAL A 12 -8.53 3.25 -11.60
N SER A 13 -9.30 2.27 -11.11
CA SER A 13 -9.41 0.96 -11.74
C SER A 13 -10.31 0.97 -12.98
N GLU A 14 -11.29 1.86 -13.03
CA GLU A 14 -12.22 2.03 -14.15
C GLU A 14 -11.73 3.04 -15.21
N ALA A 15 -10.66 3.79 -14.91
CA ALA A 15 -10.16 4.84 -15.79
C ALA A 15 -9.71 4.28 -17.15
N SER A 16 -10.34 4.78 -18.22
CA SER A 16 -9.88 4.67 -19.60
C SER A 16 -8.62 5.54 -19.80
N PRO A 17 -7.90 5.49 -20.94
CA PRO A 17 -6.72 6.35 -21.14
C PRO A 17 -7.10 7.81 -20.95
N ALA A 18 -6.67 8.37 -19.82
CA ALA A 18 -7.06 9.69 -19.37
C ALA A 18 -6.44 10.78 -20.24
N SER A 19 -7.16 11.88 -20.43
CA SER A 19 -6.63 13.10 -21.04
C SER A 19 -5.42 13.62 -20.27
N ARG A 20 -4.58 14.44 -20.90
CA ARG A 20 -3.37 14.99 -20.25
C ARG A 20 -3.68 15.77 -18.97
N GLU A 21 -4.78 16.53 -18.97
CA GLU A 21 -5.25 17.31 -17.82
C GLU A 21 -5.66 16.40 -16.65
N GLU A 22 -6.37 15.30 -16.93
CA GLU A 22 -6.71 14.30 -15.93
C GLU A 22 -5.47 13.60 -15.38
N GLN A 23 -4.47 13.31 -16.21
CA GLN A 23 -3.20 12.73 -15.78
C GLN A 23 -2.45 13.65 -14.80
N GLU A 24 -2.43 14.96 -15.05
CA GLU A 24 -1.81 15.95 -14.16
C GLU A 24 -2.55 16.06 -12.82
N VAL A 25 -3.89 16.00 -12.83
CA VAL A 25 -4.71 15.95 -11.62
C VAL A 25 -4.41 14.70 -10.81
N TRP A 26 -4.33 13.53 -11.45
CA TRP A 26 -3.96 12.28 -10.79
C TRP A 26 -2.54 12.31 -10.21
N ALA A 27 -1.59 12.96 -10.87
CA ALA A 27 -0.23 13.11 -10.36
C ALA A 27 -0.19 13.92 -9.05
N SER A 28 -0.94 15.03 -8.99
CA SER A 28 -1.08 15.83 -7.76
C SER A 28 -1.70 15.02 -6.62
N HIS A 29 -2.77 14.27 -6.92
CA HIS A 29 -3.39 13.38 -5.95
C HIS A 29 -2.43 12.26 -5.50
N ALA A 30 -1.67 11.66 -6.42
CA ALA A 30 -0.70 10.62 -6.10
C ALA A 30 0.37 11.11 -5.11
N ALA A 31 0.90 12.32 -5.31
CA ALA A 31 1.86 12.93 -4.40
C ALA A 31 1.25 13.13 -2.99
N PHE A 32 0.03 13.65 -2.92
CA PHE A 32 -0.69 13.84 -1.66
C PHE A 32 -0.94 12.49 -0.95
N LEU A 33 -1.47 11.50 -1.66
CA LEU A 33 -1.76 10.17 -1.12
C LEU A 33 -0.49 9.45 -0.65
N ALA A 34 0.61 9.55 -1.40
CA ALA A 34 1.90 9.05 -0.97
C ALA A 34 2.38 9.73 0.32
N GLY A 35 2.20 11.06 0.42
CA GLY A 35 2.46 11.80 1.66
C GLY A 35 1.63 11.28 2.84
N CYS A 36 0.33 11.06 2.65
CA CYS A 36 -0.54 10.48 3.67
C CYS A 36 -0.09 9.07 4.07
N PHE A 37 0.21 8.21 3.09
CA PHE A 37 0.67 6.85 3.36
C PHE A 37 1.94 6.85 4.19
N ARG A 38 2.90 7.71 3.86
CA ARG A 38 4.15 7.84 4.61
C ARG A 38 3.95 8.25 6.07
N GLN A 39 2.91 9.03 6.35
CA GLN A 39 2.60 9.47 7.71
C GLN A 39 1.81 8.42 8.51
N SER A 40 1.00 7.59 7.85
CA SER A 40 0.08 6.66 8.52
C SER A 40 0.51 5.19 8.49
N CYS A 41 1.46 4.79 7.63
CA CYS A 41 1.80 3.37 7.43
C CYS A 41 2.25 2.63 8.71
N GLY A 42 2.90 3.33 9.65
CA GLY A 42 3.30 2.77 10.93
C GLY A 42 2.12 2.33 11.81
N ALA A 43 0.94 2.95 11.65
CA ALA A 43 -0.27 2.58 12.41
C ALA A 43 -0.70 1.14 12.17
N VAL A 44 -0.30 0.54 11.02
CA VAL A 44 -0.60 -0.84 10.68
C VAL A 44 0.01 -1.83 11.69
N LEU A 45 1.14 -1.49 12.31
CA LEU A 45 1.75 -2.34 13.35
C LEU A 45 0.85 -2.50 14.59
N SER A 46 -0.07 -1.56 14.84
CA SER A 46 -1.06 -1.70 15.93
C SER A 46 -1.99 -2.89 15.74
N LEU A 47 -2.18 -3.39 14.51
CA LEU A 47 -2.98 -4.57 14.22
C LEU A 47 -2.34 -5.87 14.75
N ALA A 48 -1.05 -5.84 15.11
CA ALA A 48 -0.40 -6.96 15.78
C ALA A 48 -0.75 -7.03 17.28
N ALA A 49 -1.27 -5.94 17.86
CA ALA A 49 -1.75 -5.91 19.24
C ALA A 49 -3.18 -6.50 19.36
N ALA A 50 -3.59 -6.81 20.59
CA ALA A 50 -4.79 -7.61 20.89
C ALA A 50 -6.10 -7.05 20.28
N PRO A 51 -7.10 -7.93 20.01
CA PRO A 51 -8.37 -7.54 19.39
C PRO A 51 -9.15 -6.51 20.21
N GLY A 52 -9.74 -5.49 19.56
CA GLY A 52 -10.69 -4.56 20.18
C GLY A 52 -10.31 -3.07 20.15
N ALA A 53 -9.13 -2.71 19.64
CA ALA A 53 -8.78 -1.31 19.42
C ALA A 53 -9.42 -0.77 18.11
N GLN A 54 -9.78 0.52 18.10
CA GLN A 54 -10.17 1.19 16.86
C GLN A 54 -8.93 1.42 16.01
N HIS A 55 -8.76 0.62 14.96
CA HIS A 55 -7.60 0.69 14.07
C HIS A 55 -7.85 1.57 12.83
N GLU A 56 -8.57 2.68 12.96
CA GLU A 56 -8.97 3.50 11.81
C GLU A 56 -7.76 3.96 10.97
N GLU A 57 -6.70 4.47 11.61
CA GLU A 57 -5.50 4.90 10.90
C GLU A 57 -4.78 3.73 10.19
N ALA A 58 -4.84 2.52 10.75
CA ALA A 58 -4.31 1.33 10.08
C ALA A 58 -5.13 0.97 8.84
N LEU A 59 -6.46 1.05 8.91
CA LEU A 59 -7.35 0.83 7.77
C LEU A 59 -7.13 1.89 6.68
N VAL A 60 -6.95 3.15 7.07
CA VAL A 60 -6.60 4.23 6.15
C VAL A 60 -5.26 3.94 5.47
N ALA A 61 -4.23 3.51 6.20
CA ALA A 61 -2.94 3.14 5.63
C ALA A 61 -3.03 1.96 4.65
N ILE A 62 -3.82 0.93 4.98
CA ILE A 62 -4.10 -0.21 4.09
C ILE A 62 -4.74 0.28 2.79
N ARG A 63 -5.81 1.09 2.88
CA ARG A 63 -6.50 1.60 1.69
C ARG A 63 -5.65 2.56 0.86
N LEU A 64 -4.82 3.38 1.50
CA LEU A 64 -3.85 4.23 0.80
C LEU A 64 -2.87 3.37 -0.01
N LEU A 65 -2.38 2.27 0.56
CA LEU A 65 -1.52 1.33 -0.16
C LEU A 65 -2.25 0.70 -1.36
N ASP A 66 -3.52 0.33 -1.20
CA ASP A 66 -4.34 -0.22 -2.29
C ASP A 66 -4.44 0.76 -3.47
N VAL A 67 -4.76 2.03 -3.18
CA VAL A 67 -4.85 3.11 -4.18
C VAL A 67 -3.50 3.37 -4.84
N LEU A 68 -2.41 3.43 -4.05
CA LEU A 68 -1.05 3.62 -4.60
C LEU A 68 -0.63 2.46 -5.50
N CYS A 69 -1.01 1.23 -5.16
CA CYS A 69 -0.77 0.08 -6.03
C CYS A 69 -1.54 0.19 -7.34
N ALA A 70 -2.81 0.60 -7.30
CA ALA A 70 -3.62 0.82 -8.49
C ALA A 70 -2.99 1.91 -9.38
N LEU A 71 -2.68 3.08 -8.80
CA LEU A 71 -2.03 4.19 -9.51
C LEU A 71 -0.68 3.77 -10.12
N SER A 72 0.15 3.04 -9.38
CA SER A 72 1.45 2.55 -9.89
C SER A 72 1.31 1.49 -10.99
N SER A 73 0.12 0.91 -11.18
CA SER A 73 -0.17 -0.02 -12.27
C SER A 73 -0.76 0.70 -13.50
N THR A 74 -1.11 1.99 -13.37
CA THR A 74 -1.71 2.79 -14.43
C THR A 74 -0.62 3.45 -15.29
N PRO A 75 -0.62 3.23 -16.62
CA PRO A 75 0.28 3.92 -17.54
C PRO A 75 0.16 5.45 -17.41
N GLY A 76 1.29 6.15 -17.46
CA GLY A 76 1.35 7.61 -17.26
C GLY A 76 1.43 8.04 -15.79
N GLN A 77 0.94 7.25 -14.84
CA GLN A 77 1.08 7.56 -13.41
C GLN A 77 2.32 6.93 -12.78
N LEU A 78 2.76 5.77 -13.29
CA LEU A 78 3.91 5.05 -12.75
C LEU A 78 5.16 5.93 -12.59
N GLU A 79 5.55 6.67 -13.63
CA GLU A 79 6.75 7.50 -13.62
C GLU A 79 6.67 8.63 -12.57
N HIS A 80 5.48 9.20 -12.38
CA HIS A 80 5.23 10.18 -11.32
C HIS A 80 5.44 9.56 -9.93
N LEU A 81 4.85 8.39 -9.67
CA LEU A 81 5.03 7.71 -8.38
C LEU A 81 6.48 7.29 -8.15
N GLN A 82 7.19 6.83 -9.18
CA GLN A 82 8.60 6.46 -9.09
C GLN A 82 9.51 7.63 -8.72
N ALA A 83 9.14 8.86 -9.10
CA ALA A 83 9.87 10.08 -8.79
C ALA A 83 9.57 10.63 -7.38
N LEU A 84 8.54 10.13 -6.67
CA LEU A 84 8.16 10.64 -5.36
C LEU A 84 9.21 10.28 -4.29
N PRO A 85 9.84 11.28 -3.65
CA PRO A 85 10.89 11.04 -2.69
C PRO A 85 10.36 10.33 -1.44
N GLY A 86 11.09 9.31 -1.00
CA GLY A 86 10.79 8.58 0.23
C GLY A 86 9.67 7.55 0.12
N LEU A 87 8.90 7.51 -0.97
CA LEU A 87 7.82 6.52 -1.13
C LEU A 87 8.37 5.08 -1.13
N LEU A 88 9.40 4.81 -1.95
CA LEU A 88 10.04 3.50 -2.01
C LEU A 88 10.60 3.05 -0.66
N GLY A 89 11.40 3.91 -0.02
CA GLY A 89 11.99 3.61 1.29
C GLY A 89 10.91 3.34 2.34
N THR A 90 9.84 4.13 2.35
CA THR A 90 8.73 3.93 3.29
C THR A 90 8.02 2.60 3.06
N ALA A 91 7.80 2.19 1.80
CA ALA A 91 7.19 0.89 1.49
C ALA A 91 8.09 -0.28 1.95
N ILE A 92 9.40 -0.18 1.72
CA ILE A 92 10.40 -1.18 2.16
C ILE A 92 10.45 -1.28 3.68
N ASP A 93 10.55 -0.15 4.38
CA ASP A 93 10.60 -0.10 5.84
C ASP A 93 9.32 -0.67 6.45
N THR A 94 8.15 -0.32 5.90
CA THR A 94 6.87 -0.86 6.35
C THR A 94 6.79 -2.37 6.14
N LEU A 95 7.29 -2.88 4.99
CA LEU A 95 7.34 -4.31 4.70
C LEU A 95 8.25 -5.05 5.68
N ARG A 96 9.42 -4.48 5.96
CA ARG A 96 10.38 -5.01 6.93
C ARG A 96 9.78 -5.06 8.32
N LEU A 97 9.18 -3.97 8.80
CA LEU A 97 8.60 -3.89 10.15
C LEU A 97 7.43 -4.85 10.33
N THR A 98 6.51 -4.93 9.36
CA THR A 98 5.38 -5.89 9.44
C THR A 98 5.84 -7.34 9.33
N HIS A 99 6.88 -7.62 8.53
CA HIS A 99 7.49 -8.94 8.50
C HIS A 99 8.11 -9.33 9.85
N LEU A 100 8.87 -8.41 10.48
CA LEU A 100 9.48 -8.65 11.79
C LEU A 100 8.41 -8.86 12.87
N ALA A 101 7.36 -8.03 12.91
CA ALA A 101 6.24 -8.19 13.83
C ALA A 101 5.58 -9.57 13.71
N GLY A 102 5.39 -10.07 12.48
CA GLY A 102 4.84 -11.41 12.24
C GLY A 102 5.76 -12.58 12.61
N LYS A 103 7.06 -12.34 12.77
CA LYS A 103 8.06 -13.33 13.25
C LYS A 103 8.20 -13.34 14.77
N GLU A 104 8.03 -12.20 15.42
CA GLU A 104 8.23 -12.04 16.85
C GLU A 104 7.16 -12.77 17.68
N ALA A 105 5.90 -12.71 17.23
CA ALA A 105 4.78 -13.40 17.86
C ALA A 105 3.75 -13.84 16.81
N VAL A 106 2.89 -14.79 17.17
CA VAL A 106 1.74 -15.17 16.33
C VAL A 106 0.73 -14.04 16.32
N ASN A 107 0.50 -13.43 15.16
CA ASN A 107 -0.43 -12.32 14.95
C ASN A 107 -0.91 -12.25 13.49
N VAL A 108 -1.63 -11.18 13.13
CA VAL A 108 -2.20 -10.95 11.80
C VAL A 108 -1.16 -10.86 10.66
N PHE A 109 0.12 -10.61 10.99
CA PHE A 109 1.21 -10.58 10.01
C PHE A 109 2.01 -11.89 9.96
N SER A 110 1.72 -12.87 10.81
CA SER A 110 2.37 -14.18 10.72
C SER A 110 2.01 -14.89 9.41
N ALA A 111 2.87 -15.80 8.96
CA ALA A 111 2.54 -16.63 7.81
C ALA A 111 1.37 -17.56 8.19
N SER A 112 0.19 -17.32 7.61
CA SER A 112 -0.95 -18.21 7.82
C SER A 112 -0.63 -19.56 7.18
N GLN A 113 -0.67 -20.65 7.95
CA GLN A 113 -0.69 -22.00 7.40
C GLN A 113 -2.09 -22.31 6.83
N ALA A 114 -2.56 -21.49 5.89
CA ALA A 114 -3.84 -21.66 5.18
C ALA A 114 -3.84 -22.84 4.20
N VAL A 115 -3.08 -23.90 4.49
CA VAL A 115 -3.10 -25.18 3.77
C VAL A 115 -4.13 -26.14 4.38
N THR A 116 -4.73 -25.82 5.54
CA THR A 116 -5.66 -26.75 6.24
C THR A 116 -7.14 -26.40 6.16
N GLY A 117 -7.57 -25.47 5.30
CA GLY A 117 -8.99 -25.31 4.94
C GLY A 117 -9.93 -24.90 6.08
N GLN A 118 -9.42 -24.28 7.16
CA GLN A 118 -10.26 -23.69 8.21
C GLN A 118 -10.26 -22.16 8.09
N GLU A 119 -11.48 -21.64 7.95
CA GLU A 119 -11.92 -20.24 8.01
C GLU A 119 -10.91 -19.19 7.53
N GLU A 120 -11.17 -18.62 6.34
CA GLU A 120 -10.52 -17.40 5.89
C GLU A 120 -10.67 -16.33 6.99
N ILE A 121 -9.58 -16.07 7.70
CA ILE A 121 -9.50 -14.93 8.60
C ILE A 121 -9.62 -13.69 7.70
N THR A 122 -10.81 -13.12 7.60
CA THR A 122 -11.11 -11.90 6.85
C THR A 122 -10.61 -10.67 7.62
N HIS A 123 -9.32 -10.66 7.96
CA HIS A 123 -8.71 -9.52 8.62
C HIS A 123 -8.27 -8.48 7.57
N PRO A 124 -8.50 -7.16 7.76
CA PRO A 124 -8.12 -6.12 6.80
C PRO A 124 -6.62 -6.09 6.44
N ALA A 125 -5.75 -6.64 7.29
CA ALA A 125 -4.32 -6.75 7.02
C ALA A 125 -3.94 -7.92 6.08
N VAL A 126 -4.87 -8.82 5.77
CA VAL A 126 -4.63 -9.88 4.78
C VAL A 126 -4.32 -9.23 3.43
N GLY A 127 -3.22 -9.66 2.81
CA GLY A 127 -2.73 -9.06 1.56
C GLY A 127 -1.91 -7.77 1.73
N PHE A 128 -1.83 -7.18 2.93
CA PHE A 128 -1.07 -5.94 3.13
C PHE A 128 0.40 -6.08 2.73
N LYS A 129 1.08 -7.15 3.17
CA LYS A 129 2.48 -7.42 2.80
C LYS A 129 2.64 -7.68 1.29
N SER A 130 1.72 -8.38 0.64
CA SER A 130 1.80 -8.60 -0.81
C SER A 130 1.59 -7.32 -1.60
N HIS A 131 0.72 -6.43 -1.13
CA HIS A 131 0.54 -5.10 -1.73
C HIS A 131 1.77 -4.21 -1.55
N LEU A 132 2.47 -4.27 -0.41
CA LEU A 132 3.76 -3.60 -0.24
C LEU A 132 4.80 -4.12 -1.24
N ILE A 133 4.90 -5.44 -1.39
CA ILE A 133 5.79 -6.07 -2.38
C ILE A 133 5.42 -5.60 -3.80
N ARG A 134 4.13 -5.56 -4.14
CA ARG A 134 3.66 -5.06 -5.44
C ARG A 134 4.05 -3.60 -5.66
N LEU A 135 3.82 -2.72 -4.68
CA LEU A 135 4.20 -1.32 -4.78
C LEU A 135 5.72 -1.17 -4.96
N VAL A 136 6.54 -1.87 -4.16
CA VAL A 136 8.00 -1.86 -4.30
C VAL A 136 8.43 -2.33 -5.70
N GLY A 137 7.86 -3.44 -6.18
CA GLY A 137 8.11 -3.97 -7.51
C GLY A 137 7.78 -2.98 -8.61
N ASN A 138 6.61 -2.35 -8.54
CA ASN A 138 6.19 -1.32 -9.50
C ASN A 138 7.13 -0.11 -9.47
N LEU A 139 7.49 0.39 -8.28
CA LEU A 139 8.40 1.53 -8.14
C LEU A 139 9.81 1.24 -8.65
N CYS A 140 10.23 -0.02 -8.69
CA CYS A 140 11.51 -0.45 -9.25
C CYS A 140 11.42 -0.84 -10.74
N TYR A 141 10.22 -1.06 -11.28
CA TYR A 141 10.06 -1.53 -12.66
C TYR A 141 10.65 -0.55 -13.66
N ARG A 142 11.67 -0.99 -14.41
CA ARG A 142 12.43 -0.19 -15.39
C ARG A 142 12.99 1.13 -14.84
N ASN A 143 13.14 1.26 -13.53
CA ASN A 143 13.67 2.46 -12.90
C ASN A 143 14.97 2.13 -12.14
N LYS A 144 16.11 2.35 -12.82
CA LYS A 144 17.44 2.00 -12.29
C LYS A 144 17.76 2.72 -10.98
N ALA A 145 17.37 4.00 -10.87
CA ALA A 145 17.61 4.80 -9.67
C ALA A 145 16.88 4.26 -8.44
N ASN A 146 15.71 3.63 -8.62
CA ASN A 146 15.00 2.95 -7.55
C ASN A 146 15.55 1.54 -7.29
N GLN A 147 15.90 0.80 -8.34
CA GLN A 147 16.53 -0.53 -8.20
C GLN A 147 17.82 -0.49 -7.39
N ASP A 148 18.62 0.57 -7.53
CA ASP A 148 19.89 0.74 -6.79
C ASP A 148 19.72 1.04 -5.29
N LYS A 149 18.49 1.24 -4.82
CA LYS A 149 18.16 1.53 -3.42
C LYS A 149 17.60 0.32 -2.67
N VAL A 150 17.32 -0.79 -3.37
CA VAL A 150 16.67 -1.99 -2.81
C VAL A 150 17.66 -3.11 -2.56
#